data_AF-A0A355W9S8-F1
#
_entry.id   AF-A0A355W9S8-F1
#
_cell.length_a   1.000
_cell.length_b   1.000
_cell.length_c   1.000
_cell.angle_alpha   90.00
_cell.angle_beta   90.00
_cell.angle_gamma   90.00
#
_symmetry.space_group_name_H-M   'P 1'
#
loop_
_entity.id
_entity.type
_entity.pdbx_description
1 polymer ?
#
loop_
_entity_poly.entity_id
_entity_poly.type
_entity_poly.pdbx_seq_one_letter_code
_entity_poly.pdbx_strand_id
1 'polypeptide(L)' 'MKVRRIFVEKKPGFDVEAKKLLKELKEGLKIQNIDDLRILNRYDVENICDEDFARAKNTIFS' A
#
# COMPACT_ATOMS: atom_id res chain seq x y z
N MET A 1 -5.29 -17.19 18.42
CA MET A 1 -4.26 -16.27 17.88
C MET A 1 -4.97 -15.06 17.29
N LYS A 2 -4.48 -13.84 17.55
CA LYS A 2 -5.07 -12.62 16.99
C LYS A 2 -4.22 -12.18 15.79
N VAL A 3 -4.79 -12.28 14.60
CA VAL A 3 -4.15 -11.78 13.37
C VAL A 3 -4.41 -10.29 13.26
N ARG A 4 -3.36 -9.49 13.05
CA ARG A 4 -3.46 -8.06 12.79
C ARG A 4 -3.20 -7.78 11.33
N ARG A 5 -4.14 -7.10 10.67
CA ARG A 5 -4.01 -6.70 9.28
C ARG A 5 -3.62 -5.23 9.18
N ILE A 6 -2.55 -4.95 8.45
CA ILE A 6 -2.10 -3.59 8.13
C ILE A 6 -2.22 -3.39 6.62
N PHE A 7 -2.68 -2.20 6.24
CA PHE A 7 -2.63 -1.72 4.87
C PHE A 7 -1.65 -0.54 4.80
N VAL A 8 -0.69 -0.63 3.91
CA VAL A 8 0.39 0.34 3.75
C VAL A 8 0.30 0.94 2.37
N GLU A 9 0.31 2.26 2.31
CA GLU A 9 0.27 3.02 1.06
C GLU A 9 1.50 3.92 1.00
N LYS A 10 2.10 4.02 -0.19
CA LYS A 10 3.21 4.94 -0.43
C LYS A 10 2.71 6.38 -0.34
N LYS A 11 3.50 7.24 0.29
CA LYS A 11 3.19 8.68 0.36
C LYS A 11 3.16 9.30 -1.05
N PRO A 12 2.34 10.33 -1.27
CA PRO A 12 2.40 11.11 -2.50
C PRO A 12 3.83 11.57 -2.78
N GLY A 13 4.32 11.32 -3.99
CA GLY A 13 5.70 11.60 -4.41
C GLY A 13 6.63 10.37 -4.37
N PHE A 14 6.26 9.31 -3.66
CA PHE A 14 6.97 8.01 -3.64
C PHE A 14 6.13 6.87 -4.25
N ASP A 15 4.91 7.16 -4.67
CA ASP A 15 3.90 6.30 -5.28
C ASP A 15 4.17 6.02 -6.78
N VAL A 16 5.44 5.75 -7.12
CA VAL A 16 5.89 5.59 -8.53
C VAL A 16 5.16 4.45 -9.23
N GLU A 17 4.94 3.35 -8.53
CA GLU A 17 4.22 2.18 -9.06
C GLU A 17 2.77 2.50 -9.40
N ALA A 18 2.07 3.21 -8.52
CA ALA A 18 0.68 3.61 -8.72
C ALA A 18 0.54 4.54 -9.93
N LYS A 19 1.43 5.53 -10.05
CA LYS A 19 1.47 6.44 -11.21
C LYS A 19 1.79 5.72 -12.51
N LYS A 20 2.74 4.78 -12.48
CA LYS A 20 3.10 3.97 -13.65
C LYS A 20 1.91 3.14 -14.11
N LEU A 21 1.25 2.45 -13.19
CA LEU A 21 0.10 1.61 -13.52
C LEU A 21 -1.09 2.45 -14.00
N LEU A 22 -1.36 3.61 -13.40
CA LEU A 22 -2.38 4.55 -13.90
C LEU A 22 -2.12 4.96 -15.36
N LYS A 23 -0.86 5.24 -15.69
CA LYS A 23 -0.45 5.56 -17.07
C LYS A 23 -0.69 4.37 -18.00
N GLU A 24 -0.32 3.16 -17.60
CA GLU A 24 -0.56 1.94 -18.38
C GLU A 24 -2.06 1.67 -18.61
N LEU A 25 -2.90 1.91 -17.61
CA LEU A 25 -4.36 1.79 -17.74
C LEU A 25 -4.93 2.80 -18.77
N LYS A 26 -4.45 4.05 -18.73
CA LYS A 26 -4.89 5.09 -19.68
C LYS A 26 -4.38 4.86 -21.10
N GLU A 27 -3.09 4.55 -21.23
CA GLU A 27 -2.43 4.48 -22.53
C GLU A 27 -2.60 3.13 -23.20
N GLY A 28 -2.44 2.04 -22.44
CA GLY A 28 -2.50 0.66 -22.91
C GLY A 28 -3.94 0.16 -23.05
N LEU A 29 -4.77 0.36 -22.02
CA LEU A 29 -6.17 -0.12 -22.02
C LEU A 29 -7.19 0.94 -22.44
N LYS A 30 -6.76 2.16 -22.75
CA LYS A 30 -7.61 3.29 -23.18
C LYS A 30 -8.70 3.68 -22.17
N ILE A 31 -8.50 3.39 -20.88
CA ILE A 31 -9.45 3.77 -19.84
C ILE A 31 -9.14 5.20 -19.39
N GLN A 32 -9.66 6.17 -20.12
CA GLN A 32 -9.33 7.60 -19.94
C GLN A 32 -9.92 8.21 -18.65
N ASN A 33 -11.08 7.71 -18.21
CA ASN A 33 -11.86 8.30 -17.12
C ASN A 33 -11.45 7.81 -15.71
N ILE A 34 -10.16 7.54 -15.49
CA ILE A 34 -9.61 7.22 -14.17
C ILE A 34 -8.75 8.41 -13.73
N ASP A 35 -9.12 9.10 -12.67
CA ASP A 35 -8.38 10.29 -12.23
C ASP A 35 -7.16 9.95 -11.38
N ASP A 36 -7.26 8.88 -10.59
CA ASP A 36 -6.22 8.46 -9.66
C ASP A 36 -6.21 6.94 -9.43
N LEU A 37 -5.08 6.42 -9.00
CA LEU A 37 -4.89 5.01 -8.64
C LEU A 37 -4.10 4.90 -7.35
N ARG A 38 -4.61 4.08 -6.41
CA ARG A 38 -3.97 3.80 -5.13
C ARG A 38 -3.55 2.34 -5.05
N ILE A 39 -2.35 2.10 -4.56
CA ILE A 39 -1.82 0.75 -4.31
C ILE A 39 -1.60 0.59 -2.81
N LEU A 40 -2.27 -0.40 -2.23
CA LEU A 40 -2.17 -0.72 -0.81
C LEU A 40 -1.56 -2.11 -0.64
N ASN A 41 -0.44 -2.19 0.05
CA ASN A 41 0.17 -3.44 0.46
C ASN A 41 -0.50 -3.94 1.74
N ARG A 42 -1.00 -5.18 1.71
CA ARG A 42 -1.66 -5.83 2.85
C ARG A 42 -0.69 -6.77 3.55
N TYR A 43 -0.46 -6.53 4.84
CA TYR A 43 0.34 -7.40 5.70
C TYR A 43 -0.56 -8.02 6.76
N ASP A 44 -0.55 -9.35 6.86
CA ASP A 44 -1.12 -10.07 7.99
C ASP A 44 0.01 -10.41 8.95
N VAL A 45 -0.11 -9.90 10.18
CA VAL A 45 0.91 -9.98 11.22
C VAL A 45 0.37 -10.82 12.37
N GLU A 46 1.11 -11.86 12.72
CA GLU A 46 0.76 -12.81 13.76
C GLU A 46 1.94 -13.00 14.72
N ASN A 47 1.65 -13.50 15.92
CA ASN A 47 2.67 -13.90 16.91
C ASN A 47 3.62 -12.80 17.37
N ILE A 48 3.16 -11.55 17.46
CA ILE A 48 3.92 -10.45 18.07
C ILE A 48 3.10 -9.73 19.14
N CYS A 49 3.78 -9.19 20.15
CA CYS A 49 3.13 -8.43 21.21
C CYS A 49 2.67 -7.04 20.72
N ASP A 50 1.85 -6.38 21.52
CA ASP A 50 1.24 -5.09 21.18
C ASP A 50 2.28 -3.97 21.08
N GLU A 51 3.29 -3.99 21.95
CA GLU A 51 4.39 -3.03 21.96
C GLU A 51 5.24 -3.14 20.69
N ASP A 52 5.64 -4.35 20.31
CA ASP A 52 6.43 -4.58 19.10
C ASP A 52 5.63 -4.27 17.83
N PHE A 53 4.34 -4.61 17.81
CA PHE A 53 3.45 -4.23 16.70
C PHE A 53 3.37 -2.71 16.55
N ALA A 54 3.21 -1.98 17.66
CA ALA A 54 3.12 -0.51 17.66
C ALA A 54 4.41 0.13 17.13
N ARG A 55 5.58 -0.42 17.47
CA ARG A 55 6.88 0.03 16.96
C ARG A 55 7.02 -0.30 15.48
N ALA A 56 6.79 -1.56 15.09
CA ALA A 56 6.94 -2.05 13.73
C ALA A 56 6.08 -1.27 12.73
N LYS A 57 4.87 -0.85 13.14
CA LYS A 57 3.95 -0.02 12.33
C LYS A 57 4.64 1.19 11.70
N ASN A 58 5.57 1.83 12.40
CA ASN A 58 6.20 3.07 11.94
C ASN A 58 7.64 2.90 11.45
N THR A 59 8.24 1.72 11.61
CA THR A 59 9.67 1.49 11.31
C THR A 59 9.92 0.43 10.24
N ILE A 60 9.03 -0.56 10.11
CA ILE A 60 9.21 -1.71 9.21
C ILE A 60 8.29 -1.59 7.99
N PHE A 61 7.07 -1.14 8.19
CA PHE A 61 6.07 -1.03 7.13
C PHE A 61 6.17 0.33 6.44
N SER A 62 6.46 0.35 5.12
CA SER A 62 6.58 1.57 4.32
C SER A 62 6.13 1.39 2.88
#